data_AF-A0A367AED4-F1
#
_entry.id   AF-A0A367AED4-F1
#
_cell.length_a   1.000
_cell.length_b   1.000
_cell.length_c   1.000
_cell.angle_alpha   90.00
_cell.angle_beta   90.00
_cell.angle_gamma   90.00
#
_symmetry.space_group_name_H-M   'P 1'
#
loop_
_entity.id
_entity.type
_entity.pdbx_description
1 polymer ?
#
loop_
_entity_poly.entity_id
_entity_poly.type
_entity_poly.pdbx_seq_one_letter_code
_entity_poly.pdbx_strand_id
1 'polypeptide(L)'
;MHRRDRRRRRSAARRRPRHGRRRPILIRPAPGPGAPTTTWRNPVKTFACGDIIPGCGSTFTADDEAGILAQTRRHAVEAHGMAEPGTDSDGPVRAHIRDAA
;
A
#
# COMPACT_ATOMS: atom_id res chain seq x y z
N MET A 1 -33.53 -48.02 32.17
CA MET A 1 -33.59 -46.58 31.84
C MET A 1 -33.87 -45.80 33.11
N HIS A 2 -33.09 -44.74 33.40
CA HIS A 2 -33.41 -43.50 34.17
C HIS A 2 -32.15 -42.96 34.89
N ARG A 3 -31.35 -42.20 34.11
CA ARG A 3 -30.26 -41.34 34.58
C ARG A 3 -30.86 -40.00 35.05
N ARG A 4 -30.87 -39.75 36.35
CA ARG A 4 -31.01 -38.45 37.07
C ARG A 4 -30.39 -38.70 38.45
N ASP A 5 -29.76 -37.82 39.20
CA ASP A 5 -29.59 -36.37 39.19
C ASP A 5 -28.40 -36.12 40.16
N ARG A 6 -27.44 -35.29 39.74
CA ARG A 6 -26.93 -34.15 40.51
C ARG A 6 -26.38 -34.31 41.96
N ARG A 7 -25.17 -33.73 42.09
CA ARG A 7 -24.63 -32.94 43.25
C ARG A 7 -24.05 -33.79 44.40
N ARG A 8 -22.94 -33.47 45.06
CA ARG A 8 -22.00 -32.32 45.05
C ARG A 8 -20.91 -32.69 46.08
N ARG A 9 -19.67 -32.96 45.67
CA ARG A 9 -18.45 -32.76 46.49
C ARG A 9 -17.28 -32.54 45.51
N ARG A 10 -17.17 -31.34 44.91
CA ARG A 10 -16.26 -30.27 45.37
C ARG A 10 -15.00 -30.83 46.03
N SER A 11 -14.00 -31.18 45.21
CA SER A 11 -12.60 -31.20 45.63
C SER A 11 -11.79 -30.47 44.58
N ALA A 12 -11.06 -29.48 45.08
CA ALA A 12 -10.52 -28.35 44.37
C ALA A 12 -9.51 -28.72 43.29
N ALA A 13 -9.63 -27.97 42.20
CA ALA A 13 -8.67 -27.78 41.14
C ALA A 13 -7.21 -27.77 41.63
N ARG A 14 -6.47 -28.83 41.31
CA ARG A 14 -5.01 -28.78 41.16
C ARG A 14 -4.69 -28.64 39.68
N ARG A 15 -4.98 -27.47 39.10
CA ARG A 15 -4.48 -27.10 37.78
C ARG A 15 -3.35 -26.10 37.96
N ARG A 16 -2.12 -26.62 37.94
CA ARG A 16 -0.90 -25.80 37.86
C ARG A 16 -1.01 -24.86 36.66
N PRO A 17 -0.70 -23.56 36.79
CA PRO A 17 -0.62 -22.68 35.64
C PRO A 17 0.57 -23.14 34.78
N ARG A 18 0.30 -23.47 33.52
CA ARG A 18 1.36 -23.71 32.53
C ARG A 18 2.10 -22.39 32.36
N HIS A 19 3.35 -22.34 32.82
CA HIS A 19 4.26 -21.24 32.56
C HIS A 19 4.21 -20.91 31.06
N GLY A 20 3.65 -19.75 30.73
CA GLY A 20 3.63 -19.23 29.38
C GLY A 20 5.06 -19.13 28.89
N ARG A 21 5.38 -19.89 27.85
CA ARG A 21 6.63 -19.73 27.10
C ARG A 21 6.60 -18.31 26.53
N ARG A 22 7.24 -17.36 27.21
CA ARG A 22 7.53 -16.03 26.70
C ARG A 22 8.39 -16.24 25.45
N ARG A 23 7.76 -16.12 24.28
CA ARG A 23 8.49 -16.08 23.00
C ARG A 23 9.37 -14.83 23.06
N PRO A 24 10.68 -14.91 22.82
CA PRO A 24 11.47 -13.70 22.71
C PRO A 24 10.91 -12.89 21.54
N ILE A 25 10.59 -11.63 21.81
CA ILE A 25 10.24 -10.65 20.78
C ILE A 25 11.54 -10.45 19.99
N LEU A 26 11.64 -11.11 18.83
CA LEU A 26 12.60 -10.72 17.82
C LEU A 26 12.13 -9.36 17.31
N ILE A 27 12.65 -8.29 17.91
CA ILE A 27 12.49 -6.93 17.43
C ILE A 27 13.13 -6.93 16.03
N ARG A 28 12.30 -6.98 14.98
CA ARG A 28 12.78 -6.76 13.62
C ARG A 28 13.36 -5.35 13.58
N PRO A 29 14.63 -5.16 13.19
CA PRO A 29 15.18 -3.82 13.02
C PRO A 29 14.36 -3.08 11.96
N ALA A 30 14.12 -1.79 12.21
CA ALA A 30 13.44 -0.91 11.26
C ALA A 30 14.26 -0.85 9.95
N PRO A 31 13.61 -0.87 8.77
CA PRO A 31 14.31 -0.66 7.50
C PRO A 31 14.93 0.74 7.51
N GLY A 32 16.22 0.84 7.21
CA GLY A 32 16.93 2.11 7.09
C GLY A 32 16.40 2.95 5.91
N PRO A 33 16.64 4.28 5.93
CA PRO A 33 16.25 5.17 4.84
C PRO A 33 17.13 4.88 3.62
N GLY A 34 16.62 4.08 2.67
CA GLY A 34 17.31 3.83 1.39
C GLY A 34 17.32 2.39 0.88
N ALA A 35 16.61 1.44 1.51
CA ALA A 35 16.43 0.13 0.88
C ALA A 35 15.53 0.27 -0.36
N PRO A 36 15.97 -0.09 -1.59
CA PRO A 36 15.07 -0.18 -2.73
C PRO A 36 14.08 -1.32 -2.43
N THR A 37 12.80 -0.99 -2.30
CA THR A 37 11.77 -1.87 -1.74
C THR A 37 11.35 -3.02 -2.64
N THR A 38 11.94 -3.21 -3.83
CA THR A 38 11.34 -4.12 -4.81
C THR A 38 12.40 -4.85 -5.62
N THR A 39 12.71 -6.08 -5.21
CA THR A 39 13.42 -7.08 -6.04
C THR A 39 12.52 -7.71 -7.12
N TRP A 40 11.37 -7.09 -7.41
CA TRP A 40 10.47 -7.41 -8.52
C TRP A 40 10.34 -6.16 -9.38
N ARG A 41 10.94 -6.15 -10.57
CA ARG A 41 10.84 -5.00 -11.48
C ARG A 41 9.38 -4.86 -11.88
N ASN A 42 8.70 -3.84 -11.35
CA ASN A 42 7.39 -3.45 -11.88
C ASN A 42 7.59 -2.98 -13.33
N PRO A 43 6.64 -3.30 -14.23
CA PRO A 43 6.70 -2.78 -15.59
C PRO A 43 6.69 -1.25 -15.52
N VAL A 44 7.58 -0.66 -16.32
CA VAL A 44 7.63 0.80 -16.51
C VAL A 44 6.24 1.29 -16.92
N LYS A 45 5.83 2.44 -16.40
CA LYS A 45 4.56 3.09 -16.68
C LYS A 45 4.78 4.23 -17.65
N THR A 46 3.81 4.45 -18.53
CA THR A 46 3.79 5.57 -19.48
C THR A 46 2.43 6.27 -19.48
N PHE A 47 2.43 7.57 -19.73
CA PHE A 47 1.22 8.41 -19.77
C PHE A 47 1.39 9.55 -20.77
N ALA A 48 0.35 9.84 -21.54
CA ALA A 48 0.30 10.97 -22.44
C ALA A 48 -0.67 12.04 -21.91
N CYS A 49 -0.17 13.25 -21.65
CA CYS A 49 -0.98 14.36 -21.16
C CYS A 49 -2.13 14.70 -22.13
N GLY A 50 -1.91 14.48 -23.43
CA GLY A 50 -2.89 14.66 -24.49
C GLY A 50 -4.16 13.81 -24.35
N ASP A 51 -4.12 12.72 -23.56
CA ASP A 51 -5.31 11.91 -23.28
C ASP A 51 -6.30 12.65 -22.36
N ILE A 52 -5.84 13.63 -21.59
CA ILE A 52 -6.65 14.43 -20.64
C ILE A 52 -6.81 15.87 -21.12
N ILE A 53 -5.76 16.47 -21.67
CA ILE A 53 -5.74 17.86 -22.12
C ILE A 53 -5.54 17.87 -23.64
N PRO A 54 -6.62 18.06 -24.42
CA PRO A 54 -6.52 18.18 -25.86
C PRO A 54 -5.54 19.29 -26.26
N GLY A 55 -4.61 18.97 -27.16
CA GLY A 55 -3.57 19.90 -27.61
C GLY A 55 -2.27 19.86 -26.80
N CYS A 56 -2.19 19.07 -25.71
CA CYS A 56 -0.94 18.82 -25.01
C CYS A 56 -0.21 17.58 -25.59
N GLY A 57 1.02 17.76 -26.08
CA GLY A 57 1.83 16.68 -26.68
C GLY A 57 2.79 15.99 -25.72
N SER A 58 2.78 16.35 -24.43
CA SER A 58 3.74 15.83 -23.44
C SER A 58 3.48 14.36 -23.10
N THR A 59 4.53 13.56 -23.06
CA THR A 59 4.50 12.17 -22.62
C THR A 59 5.47 11.96 -21.46
N PHE A 60 5.09 11.11 -20.51
CA PHE A 60 5.84 10.80 -19.30
C PHE A 60 6.05 9.30 -19.19
N THR A 61 7.21 8.92 -18.66
CA THR A 61 7.55 7.53 -18.35
C THR A 61 8.19 7.47 -16.96
N ALA A 62 7.85 6.45 -16.17
CA ALA A 62 8.40 6.23 -14.84
C ALA A 62 8.40 4.73 -14.49
N ASP A 63 9.08 4.34 -13.43
CA ASP A 63 9.04 2.95 -12.94
C ASP A 63 7.70 2.58 -12.26
N ASP A 64 6.91 3.59 -11.87
CA ASP A 64 5.65 3.43 -11.15
C ASP A 64 4.68 4.61 -11.39
N GLU A 65 3.43 4.42 -10.98
CA GLU A 65 2.38 5.43 -11.15
C GLU A 65 2.66 6.72 -10.36
N ALA A 66 3.29 6.64 -9.20
CA ALA A 66 3.61 7.82 -8.39
C ALA A 66 4.66 8.70 -9.10
N GLY A 67 5.61 8.08 -9.79
CA GLY A 67 6.55 8.78 -10.66
C GLY A 67 5.87 9.50 -11.83
N ILE A 68 4.83 8.90 -12.43
CA ILE A 68 4.02 9.58 -13.45
C ILE A 68 3.24 10.74 -12.86
N LEU A 69 2.61 10.56 -11.70
CA LEU A 69 1.82 11.61 -11.05
C LEU A 69 2.69 12.81 -10.66
N ALA A 70 3.89 12.57 -10.11
CA ALA A 70 4.83 13.64 -9.77
C ALA A 70 5.25 14.46 -11.00
N GLN A 71 5.60 13.80 -12.10
CA GLN A 71 5.95 14.47 -13.37
C GLN A 71 4.77 15.24 -13.96
N THR A 72 3.58 14.62 -13.97
CA THR A 72 2.35 15.21 -14.52
C THR A 72 1.93 16.45 -13.73
N ARG A 73 1.98 16.40 -12.40
CA ARG A 73 1.65 17.56 -11.55
C ARG A 73 2.62 18.72 -11.80
N ARG A 74 3.93 18.45 -11.91
CA ARG A 74 4.92 19.48 -12.25
C ARG A 74 4.60 20.11 -13.61
N HIS A 75 4.32 19.28 -14.61
CA HIS A 75 3.97 19.75 -15.94
C HIS A 75 2.69 20.61 -15.96
N ALA A 76 1.66 20.23 -15.20
CA ALA A 76 0.42 20.99 -15.12
C ALA A 76 0.62 22.39 -14.51
N VAL A 77 1.52 22.54 -13.54
CA VAL A 77 1.90 23.86 -13.01
C VAL A 77 2.70 24.66 -14.04
N GLU A 78 3.74 24.05 -14.63
CA GLU A 78 4.68 24.74 -15.53
C GLU A 78 4.07 25.11 -16.89
N ALA A 79 3.29 24.21 -17.50
CA ALA A 79 2.77 24.38 -18.86
C ALA A 79 1.33 24.91 -18.91
N HIS A 80 0.54 24.67 -17.86
CA HIS A 80 -0.88 25.05 -17.83
C HIS A 80 -1.20 26.09 -16.76
N GLY A 81 -0.24 26.48 -15.91
CA GLY A 81 -0.46 27.49 -14.88
C GLY A 81 -1.50 27.07 -13.84
N MET A 82 -1.77 25.77 -13.70
CA MET A 82 -2.73 25.28 -12.73
C MET A 82 -2.17 25.48 -11.31
N ALA A 83 -2.96 26.07 -10.41
CA ALA A 83 -2.65 26.05 -8.99
C ALA A 83 -2.59 24.58 -8.56
N GLU A 84 -1.51 24.22 -7.85
CA GLU A 84 -1.10 22.84 -7.55
C GLU A 84 -2.25 21.82 -7.67
N PRO A 85 -2.31 21.01 -8.75
CA PRO A 85 -3.49 20.21 -9.11
C PRO A 85 -3.92 19.16 -8.06
N GLY A 86 -3.23 19.11 -6.93
CA GLY A 86 -3.56 18.31 -5.76
C GLY A 86 -3.75 16.84 -6.10
N THR A 87 -4.61 16.18 -5.35
CA THR A 87 -4.99 14.77 -5.59
C THR A 87 -6.14 14.62 -6.57
N ASP A 88 -6.87 15.69 -6.90
CA ASP A 88 -8.03 15.64 -7.79
C ASP A 88 -7.64 15.26 -9.22
N SER A 89 -6.45 15.69 -9.67
CA SER A 89 -5.94 15.33 -10.99
C SER A 89 -5.41 13.90 -11.08
N ASP A 90 -5.16 13.24 -9.95
CA ASP A 90 -4.56 11.90 -9.93
C ASP A 90 -5.51 10.81 -10.42
N GLY A 91 -6.82 10.99 -10.24
CA GLY A 91 -7.83 10.01 -10.65
C GLY A 91 -7.86 9.84 -12.17
N PRO A 92 -8.08 10.94 -12.93
CA PRO A 92 -8.02 10.92 -14.38
C PRO A 92 -6.66 10.45 -14.90
N VAL A 93 -5.54 10.93 -14.34
CA VAL A 93 -4.20 10.50 -14.78
C VAL A 93 -4.03 9.00 -14.62
N ARG A 94 -4.36 8.43 -13.46
CA ARG A 94 -4.27 6.97 -13.23
C ARG A 94 -5.11 6.14 -14.20
N ALA A 95 -6.27 6.63 -14.61
CA ALA A 95 -7.11 5.94 -15.59
C ALA A 95 -6.46 5.82 -16.98
N HIS A 96 -5.50 6.69 -17.30
CA HIS A 96 -4.82 6.74 -18.59
C HIS A 96 -3.37 6.23 -18.55
N ILE A 97 -2.84 5.85 -17.38
CA ILE A 97 -1.52 5.24 -17.28
C ILE A 97 -1.54 3.84 -17.91
N ARG A 98 -0.52 3.55 -18.72
CA ARG A 98 -0.31 2.26 -19.37
C ARG A 98 1.04 1.66 -18.97
N ASP A 99 1.18 0.35 -19.09
CA ASP A 99 2.48 -0.30 -19.05
C ASP A 99 3.24 0.04 -20.34
N ALA A 100 4.49 0.51 -20.20
CA ALA A 100 5.40 0.62 -21.32
C ALA A 100 5.87 -0.80 -21.68
N ALA A 101 5.60 -1.16 -22.94
CA ALA A 101 5.87 -2.47 -23.53
C ALA A 101 7.36 -2.75 -23.73
#